data_AF-A0A969WHW7-F1
#
_entry.id   AF-A0A969WHW7-F1
#
_cell.length_a   1.000
_cell.length_b   1.000
_cell.length_c   1.000
_cell.angle_alpha   90.00
_cell.angle_beta   90.00
_cell.angle_gamma   90.00
#
_symmetry.space_group_name_H-M   'P 1'
#
loop_
_entity.id
_entity.type
_entity.pdbx_description
1 polymer ?
#
loop_
_entity_poly.entity_id
_entity_poly.type
_entity_poly.pdbx_seq_one_letter_code
_entity_poly.pdbx_strand_id
1 'polypeptide(L)'
;MPQKFKISKDEAIAQVAAELDGPVTLDEFVQRVLVIWPSQAKKPEASVRQTIRDYFAGTTVIFMDDKTLLPASLALTGVTLRVPLSRSEIKSGLFHIYPALEFFLPHDFPLDEVQLVDEDGQTIPVELVTRQKKIKSLLGEYTQEINSWKLGWWYRKRRVKKHHNILVTVLDWTAGKFRLQPESQKGHGS
;
A
#
# COMPACT_ATOMS: atom_id res chain seq x y z
N MET A 1 -22.06 -6.64 30.66
CA MET A 1 -22.25 -7.00 29.24
C MET A 1 -21.45 -6.03 28.40
N PRO A 2 -20.60 -6.46 27.45
CA PRO A 2 -19.87 -5.51 26.60
C PRO A 2 -20.87 -4.83 25.64
N GLN A 3 -20.88 -3.49 25.63
CA GLN A 3 -21.66 -2.71 24.68
C GLN A 3 -21.17 -3.00 23.26
N LYS A 4 -22.08 -3.39 22.37
CA LYS A 4 -21.80 -3.43 20.93
C LYS A 4 -21.83 -1.98 20.41
N PHE A 5 -20.67 -1.39 20.21
CA PHE A 5 -20.57 -0.18 19.39
C PHE A 5 -21.00 -0.52 17.96
N LYS A 6 -21.69 0.42 17.30
CA LYS A 6 -22.22 0.23 15.94
C LYS A 6 -21.09 0.09 14.90
N ILE A 7 -19.92 0.61 15.25
CA ILE A 7 -18.64 0.46 14.55
C ILE A 7 -17.54 0.19 15.58
N SER A 8 -16.50 -0.51 15.17
CA SER A 8 -15.27 -0.69 15.94
C SER A 8 -14.42 0.58 15.98
N LYS A 9 -13.46 0.64 16.91
CA LYS A 9 -12.49 1.73 17.00
C LYS A 9 -11.67 1.87 15.72
N ASP A 10 -11.31 0.75 15.12
CA ASP A 10 -10.46 0.68 13.93
C ASP A 10 -11.22 1.20 12.70
N GLU A 11 -12.50 0.82 12.55
CA GLU A 11 -13.41 1.40 11.55
C GLU A 11 -13.61 2.90 11.75
N ALA A 12 -13.73 3.37 13.00
CA ALA A 12 -13.85 4.79 13.29
C ALA A 12 -12.58 5.58 12.90
N ILE A 13 -11.39 5.03 13.16
CA ILE A 13 -10.11 5.62 12.75
C ILE A 13 -10.03 5.69 11.21
N ALA A 14 -10.34 4.60 10.52
CA ALA A 14 -10.33 4.54 9.06
C ALA A 14 -11.34 5.55 8.45
N GLN A 15 -12.53 5.66 9.03
CA GLN A 15 -13.55 6.60 8.58
C GLN A 15 -13.08 8.06 8.75
N VAL A 16 -12.56 8.44 9.92
CA VAL A 16 -12.04 9.80 10.13
C VAL A 16 -10.92 10.11 9.14
N ALA A 17 -10.00 9.17 8.91
CA ALA A 17 -8.92 9.37 7.94
C ALA A 17 -9.43 9.57 6.51
N ALA A 18 -10.50 8.87 6.11
CA ALA A 18 -11.11 9.00 4.78
C ALA A 18 -11.85 10.33 4.56
N GLU A 19 -12.33 10.98 5.63
CA GLU A 19 -13.05 12.25 5.59
C GLU A 19 -12.12 13.49 5.62
N LEU A 20 -10.81 13.29 5.74
CA LEU A 20 -9.85 14.39 5.83
C LEU A 20 -9.35 14.83 4.44
N ASP A 21 -9.43 16.14 4.20
CA ASP A 21 -8.93 16.78 2.98
C ASP A 21 -7.51 17.37 3.14
N GLY A 22 -6.86 17.16 4.29
CA GLY A 22 -5.53 17.70 4.54
C GLY A 22 -4.94 17.33 5.91
N PRO A 23 -3.79 17.93 6.28
CA PRO A 23 -3.17 17.71 7.57
C PRO A 23 -4.07 18.13 8.74
N VAL A 24 -4.01 17.37 9.82
CA VAL A 24 -4.77 17.61 11.05
C VAL A 24 -3.91 17.31 12.28
N THR A 25 -4.20 17.94 13.41
CA THR A 25 -3.50 17.59 14.65
C THR A 25 -3.95 16.21 15.15
N LEU A 26 -3.06 15.46 15.80
CA LEU A 26 -3.35 14.17 16.43
C LEU A 26 -4.48 14.30 17.46
N ASP A 27 -4.51 15.41 18.21
CA ASP A 27 -5.53 15.65 19.21
C ASP A 27 -6.90 15.86 18.58
N GLU A 28 -6.98 16.68 17.53
CA GLU A 28 -8.23 16.88 16.78
C GLU A 28 -8.70 15.57 16.12
N PHE A 29 -7.79 14.81 15.50
CA PHE A 29 -8.09 13.51 14.92
C PHE A 29 -8.70 12.57 15.96
N VAL A 30 -8.07 12.46 17.14
CA VAL A 30 -8.54 11.63 18.24
C VAL A 30 -9.92 12.06 18.72
N GLN A 31 -10.18 13.37 18.83
CA GLN A 31 -11.50 13.87 19.20
C GLN A 31 -12.56 13.49 18.16
N ARG A 32 -12.27 13.64 16.86
CA ARG A 32 -13.17 13.20 15.79
C ARG A 32 -13.48 11.70 15.88
N VAL A 33 -12.47 10.86 16.14
CA VAL A 33 -12.68 9.41 16.36
C VAL A 33 -13.60 9.15 17.53
N LEU A 34 -13.41 9.85 18.66
CA LEU A 34 -14.23 9.65 19.87
C LEU A 34 -15.67 10.17 19.73
N VAL A 35 -15.93 11.08 18.78
CA VAL A 35 -17.31 11.48 18.42
C VAL A 35 -18.04 10.32 17.73
N ILE A 36 -17.37 9.62 16.80
CA ILE A 36 -17.98 8.50 16.06
C ILE A 36 -17.99 7.20 16.89
N TRP A 37 -16.97 7.02 17.73
CA TRP A 37 -16.81 5.90 18.65
C TRP A 37 -16.70 6.40 20.11
N PRO A 38 -17.83 6.74 20.76
CA PRO A 38 -17.81 7.22 22.14
C PRO A 38 -17.40 6.11 23.10
N SER A 39 -16.31 6.30 23.84
CA SER A 39 -15.78 5.29 24.77
C SER A 39 -16.02 5.68 26.21
N GLN A 40 -16.41 4.71 27.04
CA GLN A 40 -16.58 4.87 28.50
C GLN A 40 -15.30 4.54 29.29
N ALA A 41 -14.18 4.30 28.60
CA ALA A 41 -12.90 4.02 29.26
C ALA A 41 -12.43 5.23 30.09
N LYS A 42 -11.56 4.98 31.08
CA LYS A 42 -11.02 6.05 31.94
C LYS A 42 -10.12 7.05 31.19
N LYS A 43 -9.48 6.62 30.09
CA LYS A 43 -8.57 7.42 29.26
C LYS A 43 -8.70 7.02 27.78
N PRO A 44 -9.84 7.33 27.13
CA PRO A 44 -10.12 6.85 25.78
C PRO A 44 -9.16 7.45 24.74
N GLU A 45 -8.73 8.71 24.92
CA GLU A 45 -7.80 9.39 24.01
C GLU A 45 -6.44 8.69 23.97
N ALA A 46 -5.93 8.25 25.13
CA ALA A 46 -4.65 7.55 25.20
C ALA A 46 -4.68 6.21 24.45
N SER A 47 -5.80 5.48 24.56
CA SER A 47 -5.99 4.23 23.82
C SER A 47 -6.05 4.45 22.31
N VAL A 48 -6.78 5.48 21.86
CA VAL A 48 -6.87 5.82 20.44
C VAL A 48 -5.50 6.26 19.90
N ARG A 49 -4.79 7.16 20.59
CA ARG A 49 -3.44 7.59 20.19
C ARG A 49 -2.47 6.41 20.06
N GLN A 50 -2.51 5.48 21.00
CA GLN A 50 -1.66 4.29 20.96
C GLN A 50 -1.99 3.41 19.76
N THR A 51 -3.28 3.14 19.52
CA THR A 51 -3.72 2.37 18.35
C THR A 51 -3.32 3.02 17.04
N ILE A 52 -3.45 4.35 16.93
CA ILE A 52 -3.02 5.09 15.74
C ILE A 52 -1.53 4.86 15.49
N ARG A 53 -0.69 4.98 16.53
CA ARG A 53 0.77 4.82 16.40
C ARG A 53 1.18 3.39 16.07
N ASP A 54 0.53 2.40 16.69
CA ASP A 54 0.97 1.01 16.59
C ASP A 54 0.49 0.34 15.29
N TYR A 55 -0.69 0.70 14.78
CA TYR A 55 -1.35 -0.04 13.70
C TYR A 55 -1.69 0.80 12.46
N PHE A 56 -1.91 2.11 12.60
CA PHE A 56 -2.38 2.97 11.52
C PHE A 56 -1.31 3.91 10.97
N ALA A 57 -0.18 4.03 11.67
CA ALA A 57 0.96 4.83 11.24
C ALA A 57 1.62 4.19 10.01
N GLY A 58 1.73 4.94 8.92
CA GLY A 58 2.29 4.48 7.65
C GLY A 58 1.29 3.75 6.74
N THR A 59 0.18 3.25 7.29
CA THR A 59 -0.80 2.42 6.58
C THR A 59 -2.17 3.09 6.41
N THR A 60 -2.47 4.16 7.14
CA THR A 60 -3.73 4.91 7.01
C THR A 60 -3.50 6.40 7.25
N VAL A 61 -2.59 6.73 8.18
CA VAL A 61 -2.12 8.10 8.41
C VAL A 61 -0.61 8.14 8.41
N ILE A 62 -0.04 9.24 7.92
CA ILE A 62 1.37 9.56 7.96
C ILE A 62 1.57 10.64 9.03
N PHE A 63 2.47 10.38 9.97
CA PHE A 63 2.93 11.40 10.91
C PHE A 63 3.89 12.32 10.18
N MET A 64 3.50 13.59 10.03
CA MET A 64 4.38 14.63 9.47
C MET A 64 5.40 15.11 10.52
N ASP A 65 4.97 15.11 11.78
CA ASP A 65 5.76 15.40 12.97
C ASP A 65 5.17 14.64 14.18
N ASP A 66 5.52 15.00 15.41
CA ASP A 66 5.05 14.33 16.63
C ASP A 66 3.55 14.51 16.91
N LYS A 67 2.91 15.51 16.27
CA LYS A 67 1.54 15.98 16.56
C LYS A 67 0.67 16.16 15.32
N THR A 68 1.22 16.07 14.11
CA THR A 68 0.50 16.33 12.86
C THR A 68 0.37 15.06 12.05
N LEU A 69 -0.86 14.76 11.64
CA LEU A 69 -1.23 13.62 10.80
C LEU A 69 -1.67 14.11 9.42
N LEU A 70 -1.32 13.35 8.39
CA LEU A 70 -1.87 13.48 7.04
C LEU A 70 -2.44 12.12 6.62
N PRO A 71 -3.63 12.04 6.01
CA PRO A 71 -4.12 10.78 5.44
C PRO A 71 -3.12 10.18 4.45
N ALA A 72 -2.89 8.87 4.54
CA ALA A 72 -2.03 8.15 3.61
C ALA A 72 -2.52 8.29 2.17
N SER A 73 -3.84 8.34 1.96
CA SER A 73 -4.46 8.59 0.65
C SER A 73 -3.98 9.89 0.00
N LEU A 74 -3.87 10.97 0.77
CA LEU A 74 -3.36 12.26 0.29
C LEU A 74 -1.84 12.26 0.17
N ALA A 75 -1.13 11.66 1.13
CA ALA A 75 0.32 11.64 1.16
C ALA A 75 0.95 10.81 0.03
N LEU A 76 0.31 9.70 -0.34
CA LEU A 76 0.87 8.72 -1.27
C LEU A 76 0.41 8.94 -2.72
N THR A 77 -0.69 9.64 -2.96
CA THR A 77 -1.16 9.91 -4.32
C THR A 77 -0.10 10.67 -5.12
N GLY A 78 0.25 10.16 -6.30
CA GLY A 78 1.29 10.68 -7.17
C GLY A 78 2.72 10.22 -6.84
N VAL A 79 2.94 9.57 -5.69
CA VAL A 79 4.25 8.98 -5.35
C VAL A 79 4.61 7.95 -6.42
N THR A 80 5.83 8.05 -6.92
CA THR A 80 6.37 7.14 -7.94
C THR A 80 7.57 6.39 -7.42
N LEU A 81 7.51 5.08 -7.50
CA LEU A 81 8.52 4.16 -7.02
C LEU A 81 9.24 3.54 -8.20
N ARG A 82 10.56 3.38 -8.06
CA ARG A 82 11.37 2.66 -9.02
C ARG A 82 11.56 1.23 -8.55
N VAL A 83 10.90 0.29 -9.22
CA VAL A 83 10.96 -1.13 -8.89
C VAL A 83 11.89 -1.86 -9.86
N PRO A 84 13.07 -2.31 -9.41
CA PRO A 84 13.96 -3.12 -10.24
C PRO A 84 13.39 -4.51 -10.46
N LEU A 85 13.34 -4.94 -11.72
CA LEU A 85 12.91 -6.29 -12.06
C LEU A 85 14.08 -7.27 -12.05
N SER A 86 13.91 -8.38 -11.32
CA SER A 86 14.85 -9.49 -11.38
C SER A 86 14.78 -10.21 -12.73
N ARG A 87 15.85 -10.94 -13.07
CA ARG A 87 15.85 -11.81 -14.26
C ARG A 87 14.74 -12.87 -14.21
N SER A 88 14.40 -13.35 -13.00
CA SER A 88 13.35 -14.35 -12.78
C SER A 88 11.97 -13.78 -13.12
N GLU A 89 11.67 -12.57 -12.67
CA GLU A 89 10.42 -11.87 -12.95
C GLU A 89 10.20 -11.63 -14.44
N ILE A 90 11.23 -11.15 -15.14
CA ILE A 90 11.19 -10.98 -16.60
C ILE A 90 10.94 -12.31 -17.32
N LYS A 91 11.69 -13.36 -16.96
CA LYS A 91 11.59 -14.66 -17.62
C LYS A 91 10.24 -15.34 -17.36
N SER A 92 9.73 -15.24 -16.15
CA SER A 92 8.45 -15.84 -15.75
C SER A 92 7.24 -14.99 -16.11
N GLY A 93 7.45 -13.72 -16.48
CA GLY A 93 6.36 -12.77 -16.71
C GLY A 93 5.61 -12.42 -15.43
N LEU A 94 6.28 -12.47 -14.28
CA LEU A 94 5.70 -12.16 -12.98
C LEU A 94 6.24 -10.83 -12.46
N PHE A 95 5.40 -10.12 -11.71
CA PHE A 95 5.79 -8.96 -10.90
C PHE A 95 5.61 -9.34 -9.45
N HIS A 96 6.68 -9.42 -8.66
CA HIS A 96 6.56 -9.74 -7.23
C HIS A 96 6.03 -8.52 -6.47
N ILE A 97 4.97 -8.72 -5.68
CA ILE A 97 4.33 -7.64 -4.92
C ILE A 97 5.19 -7.26 -3.72
N TYR A 98 5.68 -8.26 -2.97
CA TYR A 98 6.69 -8.05 -1.93
C TYR A 98 8.11 -8.15 -2.53
N PRO A 99 9.05 -7.26 -2.13
CA PRO A 99 8.90 -6.20 -1.13
C PRO A 99 8.46 -4.84 -1.70
N ALA A 100 8.27 -4.72 -3.00
CA ALA A 100 8.24 -3.42 -3.67
C ALA A 100 6.96 -2.61 -3.44
N LEU A 101 5.82 -3.27 -3.29
CA LEU A 101 4.50 -2.62 -3.42
C LEU A 101 3.60 -2.82 -2.20
N GLU A 102 3.88 -3.84 -1.37
CA GLU A 102 3.08 -4.13 -0.17
C GLU A 102 2.96 -2.93 0.79
N PHE A 103 4.03 -2.14 0.95
CA PHE A 103 4.02 -0.94 1.81
C PHE A 103 3.25 0.25 1.24
N PHE A 104 2.79 0.17 -0.01
CA PHE A 104 2.08 1.24 -0.71
C PHE A 104 0.62 0.91 -1.00
N LEU A 105 0.15 -0.22 -0.47
CA LEU A 105 -1.26 -0.60 -0.45
C LEU A 105 -1.88 -0.21 0.90
N PRO A 106 -3.20 0.02 0.94
CA PRO A 106 -3.93 0.04 2.20
C PRO A 106 -3.69 -1.24 3.01
N HIS A 107 -3.75 -1.12 4.33
CA HIS A 107 -3.64 -2.30 5.20
C HIS A 107 -4.69 -3.34 4.80
N ASP A 108 -4.28 -4.61 4.72
CA ASP A 108 -5.12 -5.75 4.34
C ASP A 108 -5.85 -5.58 2.98
N PHE A 109 -5.35 -4.73 2.07
CA PHE A 109 -5.99 -4.55 0.77
C PHE A 109 -5.94 -5.85 -0.07
N PRO A 110 -7.09 -6.29 -0.62
CA PRO A 110 -7.15 -7.50 -1.44
C PRO A 110 -6.35 -7.35 -2.73
N LEU A 111 -5.29 -8.16 -2.88
CA LEU A 111 -4.31 -8.05 -3.97
C LEU A 111 -4.88 -8.37 -5.36
N ASP A 112 -6.03 -9.03 -5.41
CA ASP A 112 -6.79 -9.35 -6.61
C ASP A 112 -7.76 -8.23 -7.03
N GLU A 113 -8.06 -7.27 -6.15
CA GLU A 113 -8.86 -6.07 -6.46
C GLU A 113 -8.00 -4.89 -6.95
N VAL A 114 -6.67 -5.02 -6.89
CA VAL A 114 -5.75 -3.97 -7.35
C VAL A 114 -6.02 -3.63 -8.81
N GLN A 115 -6.00 -2.34 -9.12
CA GLN A 115 -6.20 -1.84 -10.47
C GLN A 115 -4.88 -1.36 -11.05
N LEU A 116 -4.41 -2.02 -12.10
CA LEU A 116 -3.21 -1.62 -12.82
C LEU A 116 -3.59 -0.95 -14.14
N VAL A 117 -2.98 0.19 -14.43
CA VAL A 117 -3.06 0.87 -15.72
C VAL A 117 -1.67 1.12 -16.29
N ASP A 118 -1.55 1.21 -17.61
CA ASP A 118 -0.31 1.60 -18.26
C ASP A 118 -0.18 3.12 -18.43
N GLU A 119 0.93 3.58 -19.02
CA GLU A 119 1.20 5.00 -19.24
C GLU A 119 0.20 5.70 -20.16
N ASP A 120 -0.53 4.94 -20.98
CA ASP A 120 -1.59 5.42 -21.87
C ASP A 120 -2.98 5.37 -21.20
N GLY A 121 -3.03 4.98 -19.92
CA GLY A 121 -4.27 4.83 -19.16
C GLY A 121 -5.05 3.55 -19.47
N GLN A 122 -4.48 2.61 -20.22
CA GLN A 122 -5.15 1.33 -20.52
C GLN A 122 -5.04 0.38 -19.34
N THR A 123 -6.14 -0.29 -19.00
CA THR A 123 -6.14 -1.31 -17.95
C THR A 123 -5.21 -2.47 -18.30
N ILE A 124 -4.39 -2.85 -17.34
CA ILE A 124 -3.56 -4.04 -17.35
C ILE A 124 -4.31 -5.11 -16.52
N PRO A 125 -4.79 -6.22 -17.11
CA PRO A 125 -5.49 -7.23 -16.34
C PRO A 125 -4.62 -7.80 -15.22
N VAL A 126 -5.19 -7.82 -14.02
CA VAL A 126 -4.56 -8.37 -12.82
C VAL A 126 -4.93 -9.84 -12.71
N GLU A 127 -3.91 -10.69 -12.64
CA GLU A 127 -4.07 -12.10 -12.32
C GLU A 127 -3.07 -12.44 -11.20
N LEU A 128 -3.60 -12.62 -9.99
CA LEU A 128 -2.83 -12.93 -8.79
C LEU A 128 -2.35 -14.39 -8.84
N VAL A 129 -1.07 -14.58 -8.57
CA VAL A 129 -0.42 -15.89 -8.47
C VAL A 129 0.35 -15.95 -7.17
N THR A 130 0.03 -16.94 -6.35
CA THR A 130 0.78 -17.27 -5.14
C THR A 130 1.71 -18.44 -5.42
N ARG A 131 3.00 -18.28 -5.10
CA ARG A 131 3.99 -19.36 -5.18
C ARG A 131 4.65 -19.59 -3.84
N GLN A 132 4.79 -20.85 -3.47
CA GLN A 132 5.57 -21.24 -2.29
C GLN A 132 7.04 -21.38 -2.65
N LYS A 133 7.91 -20.74 -1.87
CA LYS A 133 9.37 -20.83 -1.98
C LYS A 133 9.94 -21.31 -0.65
N LYS A 134 10.65 -22.44 -0.69
CA LYS A 134 11.43 -22.89 0.47
C LYS A 134 12.67 -22.01 0.63
N ILE A 135 12.84 -21.46 1.82
CA ILE A 135 13.99 -20.67 2.22
C ILE A 135 14.73 -21.43 3.30
N LYS A 136 16.00 -21.70 3.03
CA LYS A 136 16.92 -22.29 4.00
C LYS A 136 17.64 -21.16 4.74
N SER A 137 17.49 -21.15 6.05
CA SER A 137 18.16 -20.22 6.95
C SER A 137 18.98 -20.98 8.00
N LEU A 138 19.80 -20.26 8.76
CA LEU A 138 20.54 -20.82 9.90
C LEU A 138 19.63 -21.42 10.98
N LEU A 139 18.35 -21.02 11.03
CA LEU A 139 17.34 -21.50 11.98
C LEU A 139 16.46 -22.64 11.42
N GLY A 140 16.80 -23.16 10.22
CA GLY A 140 16.04 -24.22 9.55
C GLY A 140 15.41 -23.78 8.22
N GLU A 141 14.63 -24.67 7.63
CA GLU A 141 13.92 -24.44 6.37
C GLU A 141 12.50 -23.98 6.67
N TYR A 142 12.07 -22.87 6.07
CA TYR A 142 10.69 -22.40 6.13
C TYR A 142 10.16 -22.17 4.72
N THR A 143 8.84 -22.18 4.57
CA THR A 143 8.17 -21.88 3.30
C THR A 143 7.68 -20.44 3.34
N GLN A 144 8.08 -19.65 2.36
CA GLN A 144 7.56 -18.30 2.15
C GLN A 144 6.58 -18.32 0.98
N GLU A 145 5.42 -17.70 1.15
CA GLU A 145 4.50 -17.41 0.06
C GLU A 145 4.90 -16.12 -0.65
N ILE A 146 4.93 -16.16 -1.97
CA ILE A 146 5.28 -15.01 -2.81
C ILE A 146 4.08 -14.73 -3.71
N ASN A 147 3.39 -13.64 -3.40
CA ASN A 147 2.30 -13.12 -4.22
C ASN A 147 2.86 -12.30 -5.39
N SER A 148 2.33 -12.54 -6.58
CA SER A 148 2.79 -11.90 -7.81
C SER A 148 1.64 -11.66 -8.78
N TRP A 149 1.78 -10.65 -9.65
CA TRP A 149 0.87 -10.46 -10.78
C TRP A 149 1.48 -10.98 -12.08
N LYS A 150 0.68 -11.63 -12.93
CA LYS A 150 1.10 -12.07 -14.28
C LYS A 150 1.10 -10.90 -15.27
N LEU A 151 2.27 -10.30 -15.46
CA LEU A 151 2.49 -9.17 -16.36
C LEU A 151 3.26 -9.52 -17.64
N GLY A 152 3.51 -10.80 -17.92
CA GLY A 152 4.35 -11.23 -19.04
C GLY A 152 3.86 -10.79 -20.43
N TRP A 153 2.55 -10.62 -20.64
CA TRP A 153 2.02 -10.05 -21.88
C TRP A 153 2.36 -8.55 -21.98
N TRP A 154 2.22 -7.81 -20.88
CA TRP A 154 2.48 -6.38 -20.80
C TRP A 154 3.99 -6.09 -20.95
N TYR A 155 4.85 -6.88 -20.31
CA TYR A 155 6.31 -6.82 -20.50
C TYR A 155 6.70 -6.96 -21.97
N ARG A 156 6.07 -7.89 -22.70
CA ARG A 156 6.32 -8.07 -24.15
C ARG A 156 5.82 -6.88 -24.96
N LYS A 157 4.58 -6.41 -24.72
CA LYS A 157 3.98 -5.25 -25.39
C LYS A 157 4.86 -4.01 -25.24
N ARG A 158 5.34 -3.76 -24.02
CA ARG A 158 6.17 -2.59 -23.65
C ARG A 158 7.67 -2.83 -23.80
N ARG A 159 8.10 -3.97 -24.36
CA ARG A 159 9.51 -4.35 -24.58
C ARG A 159 10.40 -4.21 -23.34
N VAL A 160 9.86 -4.53 -22.17
CA VAL A 160 10.59 -4.53 -20.90
C VAL A 160 11.68 -5.61 -20.94
N LYS A 161 12.92 -5.26 -20.60
CA LYS A 161 14.08 -6.16 -20.65
C LYS A 161 14.69 -6.36 -19.26
N LYS A 162 15.62 -7.31 -19.17
CA LYS A 162 16.51 -7.46 -18.01
C LYS A 162 17.14 -6.12 -17.63
N HIS A 163 17.21 -5.82 -16.33
CA HIS A 163 17.76 -4.56 -15.78
C HIS A 163 16.93 -3.30 -16.03
N HIS A 164 15.75 -3.40 -16.65
CA HIS A 164 14.80 -2.30 -16.62
C HIS A 164 14.16 -2.21 -15.23
N ASN A 165 13.81 -0.99 -14.85
CA ASN A 165 12.92 -0.76 -13.72
C ASN A 165 11.53 -0.47 -14.26
N ILE A 166 10.52 -0.81 -13.46
CA ILE A 166 9.17 -0.29 -13.65
C ILE A 166 9.01 0.88 -12.69
N LEU A 167 8.51 1.98 -13.22
CA LEU A 167 7.97 3.06 -12.42
C LEU A 167 6.54 2.69 -12.05
N VAL A 168 6.27 2.65 -10.75
CA VAL A 168 4.93 2.41 -10.19
C VAL A 168 4.47 3.71 -9.55
N THR A 169 3.47 4.37 -10.14
CA THR A 169 2.85 5.57 -9.57
C THR A 169 1.56 5.19 -8.88
N VAL A 170 1.36 5.65 -7.64
CA VAL A 170 0.07 5.58 -6.95
C VAL A 170 -0.88 6.60 -7.57
N LEU A 171 -1.98 6.15 -8.19
CA LEU A 171 -2.99 7.05 -8.77
C LEU A 171 -4.15 7.30 -7.81
N ASP A 172 -4.58 6.25 -7.12
CA ASP A 172 -5.60 6.31 -6.08
C ASP A 172 -5.24 5.24 -5.06
N TRP A 173 -4.77 5.68 -3.90
CA TRP A 173 -4.32 4.77 -2.85
C TRP A 173 -5.49 3.98 -2.24
N THR A 174 -6.63 4.64 -2.01
CA THR A 174 -7.82 4.04 -1.39
C THR A 174 -8.39 2.93 -2.28
N ALA A 175 -8.42 3.14 -3.59
CA ALA A 175 -8.89 2.15 -4.55
C ALA A 175 -7.81 1.14 -5.00
N GLY A 176 -6.59 1.21 -4.44
CA GLY A 176 -5.48 0.35 -4.85
C GLY A 176 -5.15 0.49 -6.35
N LYS A 177 -5.21 1.70 -6.90
CA LYS A 177 -4.98 1.97 -8.32
C LYS A 177 -3.58 2.49 -8.57
N PHE A 178 -2.85 1.78 -9.43
CA PHE A 178 -1.46 2.10 -9.78
C PHE A 178 -1.26 2.21 -11.28
N ARG A 179 -0.37 3.11 -11.68
CA ARG A 179 0.13 3.21 -13.04
C ARG A 179 1.50 2.57 -13.13
N LEU A 180 1.68 1.72 -14.13
CA LEU A 180 2.94 1.07 -14.46
C LEU A 180 3.52 1.69 -15.72
N GLN A 181 4.80 2.04 -15.67
CA GLN A 181 5.52 2.56 -16.81
C GLN A 181 6.92 1.95 -16.86
N PRO A 182 7.41 1.45 -18.01
CA PRO A 182 8.81 1.09 -18.16
C PRO A 182 9.67 2.34 -17.99
N GLU A 183 10.70 2.28 -17.15
CA GLU A 183 11.64 3.37 -17.07
C GLU A 183 12.37 3.52 -18.41
N SER A 184 12.21 4.68 -19.06
CA SER A 184 12.91 4.99 -20.29
C SER A 184 14.40 5.14 -20.01
N GLN A 185 15.24 4.39 -20.71
CA GLN A 185 16.67 4.71 -20.78
C GLN A 185 16.83 5.97 -21.63
N LYS A 186 16.70 7.15 -21.04
CA LYS A 186 17.27 8.35 -21.67
C LYS A 186 18.78 8.13 -21.68
N GLY A 187 19.32 7.97 -22.90
CA GLY A 187 20.74 7.77 -23.14
C GLY A 187 21.55 8.88 -22.47
N HIS A 188 22.69 8.49 -21.91
CA HIS A 188 23.80 9.43 -21.83
C HIS A 188 24.01 9.98 -23.24
N GLY A 189 23.81 11.29 -23.39
CA GLY A 189 24.10 12.00 -24.62
C GLY A 189 25.53 11.69 -25.04
N SER A 190 25.66 11.23 -26.27
CA SER A 190 26.91 11.23 -27.03
C SER A 190 27.40 12.65 -27.27
#